data_AF-A0A0P0M208-F1
#
_entry.id   AF-A0A0P0M208-F1
#
_cell.length_a   1.000
_cell.length_b   1.000
_cell.length_c   1.000
_cell.angle_alpha   90.00
_cell.angle_beta   90.00
_cell.angle_gamma   90.00
#
_symmetry.space_group_name_H-M   'P 1'
#
loop_
_entity.id
_entity.type
_entity.pdbx_description
1 polymer ?
#
loop_
_entity_poly.entity_id
_entity_poly.type
_entity_poly.pdbx_seq_one_letter_code
_entity_poly.pdbx_strand_id
1 'polypeptide(L)'
;MERTHGPVRQRCGPMLVSSEQGRCKSTFCELLMPDSLKDYYTDSFELTGQAGCEQKLAFFGLINLDEYDRLSPQKLPLLKNLMQMKKLDFRKSHRSSYSHLPRMASFIGTSNRKALLTDPSGSRRYFFAEVKEKIDCSPLEHKQLFAQLKAELDEGKRYWFSAAEESELKLRNQAYYALPTEAEMILHCFRLPEKGEDFKLYSAVCLFNILLKRYPAAMRGITINKMGRIMNSLGAERMHTTTGNMYKLVALAG
;
A
#
# COMPACT_ATOMS: atom_id res chain seq x y z
N MET A 1 39.15 -1.89 2.54
CA MET A 1 38.38 -0.90 1.75
C MET A 1 36.93 -1.04 2.21
N GLU A 2 36.50 -0.24 3.19
CA GLU A 2 35.12 -0.28 3.71
C GLU A 2 34.16 0.17 2.60
N ARG A 3 33.48 -0.80 1.98
CA ARG A 3 32.25 -0.49 1.25
C ARG A 3 31.21 -0.17 2.31
N THR A 4 31.09 1.11 2.64
CA THR A 4 29.95 1.62 3.40
C THR A 4 28.71 1.41 2.52
N HIS A 5 28.05 0.27 2.70
CA HIS A 5 26.71 0.05 2.16
C HIS A 5 25.86 1.22 2.65
N GLY A 6 25.47 2.11 1.73
CA GLY A 6 24.61 3.26 2.04
C GLY A 6 23.32 2.79 2.72
N PRO A 7 22.61 3.65 3.46
CA PRO A 7 21.46 3.23 4.26
C PRO A 7 20.48 2.40 3.42
N VAL A 8 20.16 1.19 3.89
CA VAL A 8 19.27 0.24 3.22
C VAL A 8 17.93 0.94 2.99
N ARG A 9 17.64 1.21 1.72
CA ARG A 9 16.43 1.92 1.30
C ARG A 9 15.32 0.93 1.05
N GLN A 10 14.41 0.79 2.00
CA GLN A 10 13.16 0.12 1.69
C GLN A 10 12.27 1.05 0.84
N ARG A 11 12.12 0.72 -0.45
CA ARG A 11 11.24 1.46 -1.36
C ARG A 11 9.79 0.96 -1.32
N CYS A 12 9.60 -0.28 -0.86
CA CYS A 12 8.32 -0.98 -0.85
C CYS A 12 8.22 -1.88 0.39
N GLY A 13 7.10 -1.83 1.09
CA GLY A 13 6.78 -2.67 2.25
C GLY A 13 5.99 -3.92 1.86
N PRO A 14 6.44 -5.14 2.20
CA PRO A 14 5.63 -6.35 2.06
C PRO A 14 4.41 -6.30 2.98
N MET A 15 3.26 -6.71 2.45
CA MET A 15 1.99 -6.78 3.15
C MET A 15 1.39 -8.18 2.97
N LEU A 16 1.26 -8.94 4.05
CA LEU A 16 0.64 -10.26 4.05
C LEU A 16 -0.88 -10.12 4.23
N VAL A 17 -1.65 -10.59 3.26
CA VAL A 17 -3.11 -10.40 3.23
C VAL A 17 -3.83 -11.74 3.17
N SER A 18 -4.82 -11.94 4.03
CA SER A 18 -5.74 -13.08 3.96
C SER A 18 -7.09 -12.66 4.50
N SER A 19 -8.19 -12.95 3.79
CA SER A 19 -9.55 -12.73 4.30
C SER A 19 -9.87 -13.59 5.51
N GLU A 20 -9.20 -14.73 5.66
CA GLU A 20 -9.36 -15.62 6.80
C GLU A 20 -8.35 -15.30 7.90
N GLN A 21 -8.82 -15.36 9.14
CA GLN A 21 -7.99 -15.25 10.33
C GLN A 21 -7.21 -16.55 10.59
N GLY A 22 -6.25 -16.52 11.51
CA GLY A 22 -5.52 -17.74 11.92
C GLY A 22 -4.48 -18.27 10.93
N ARG A 23 -4.12 -17.51 9.89
CA ARG A 23 -3.08 -17.90 8.91
C ARG A 23 -1.63 -17.66 9.36
N CYS A 24 -1.39 -17.35 10.64
CA CYS A 24 -0.07 -17.12 11.24
C CYS A 24 0.77 -15.98 10.61
N LYS A 25 0.12 -14.96 10.01
CA LYS A 25 0.81 -13.82 9.37
C LYS A 25 1.69 -13.02 10.34
N SER A 26 1.15 -12.62 11.49
CA SER A 26 1.87 -11.79 12.46
C SER A 26 2.98 -12.59 13.15
N THR A 27 2.72 -13.87 13.45
CA THR A 27 3.73 -14.81 13.96
C THR A 27 4.89 -14.98 12.98
N PHE A 28 4.60 -15.12 11.68
CA PHE A 28 5.63 -15.17 10.66
C PHE A 28 6.46 -13.88 10.61
N CYS A 29 5.83 -12.70 10.68
CA CYS A 29 6.55 -11.43 10.72
C CYS A 29 7.51 -11.32 11.92
N GLU A 30 7.09 -11.78 13.11
CA GLU A 30 7.94 -11.83 14.30
C GLU A 30 9.09 -12.83 14.13
N LEU A 31 8.80 -14.01 13.58
CA LEU A 31 9.77 -15.10 13.33
C LEU A 31 10.92 -14.69 12.40
N LEU A 32 10.72 -13.70 11.51
CA LEU A 32 11.79 -13.17 10.67
C LEU A 32 12.93 -12.55 11.48
N MET A 33 12.66 -12.09 12.71
CA MET A 33 13.66 -11.52 13.59
C MET A 33 14.34 -12.62 14.41
N PRO A 34 15.68 -12.74 14.38
CA PRO A 34 16.40 -13.68 15.26
C PRO A 34 16.20 -13.30 16.73
N ASP A 35 16.23 -14.29 17.64
CA ASP A 35 16.04 -14.07 19.07
C ASP A 35 16.96 -12.98 19.65
N SER A 36 18.23 -12.95 19.22
CA SER A 36 19.21 -11.94 19.65
C SER A 36 18.88 -10.51 19.23
N LEU A 37 17.97 -10.32 18.26
CA LEU A 37 17.55 -9.02 17.73
C LEU A 37 16.06 -8.76 17.99
N LYS A 38 15.41 -9.57 18.84
CA LYS A 38 13.97 -9.49 19.10
C LYS A 38 13.53 -8.10 19.58
N ASP A 39 14.37 -7.42 20.36
CA ASP A 39 14.11 -6.05 20.85
C ASP A 39 14.07 -4.99 19.73
N TYR A 40 14.54 -5.33 18.53
CA TYR A 40 14.49 -4.47 17.33
C TYR A 40 13.27 -4.73 16.46
N TYR A 41 12.35 -5.60 16.90
CA TYR A 41 11.03 -5.80 16.28
C TYR A 41 9.94 -5.08 17.09
N THR A 42 8.95 -4.51 16.39
CA THR A 42 7.73 -4.00 17.03
C THR A 42 6.53 -4.19 16.10
N ASP A 43 5.41 -4.60 16.66
CA ASP A 43 4.08 -4.55 16.04
C ASP A 43 3.24 -3.35 16.54
N SER A 44 3.62 -2.77 17.69
CA SER A 44 3.03 -1.56 18.23
C SER A 44 3.54 -0.28 17.54
N PHE A 45 3.00 0.02 16.36
CA PHE A 45 3.32 1.25 15.63
C PHE A 45 2.12 2.20 15.49
N GLU A 46 1.85 2.94 16.56
CA GLU A 46 0.80 3.96 16.55
C GLU A 46 1.25 5.27 15.86
N LEU A 47 0.48 5.68 14.85
CA LEU A 47 0.65 6.95 14.14
C LEU A 47 0.00 8.10 14.93
N THR A 48 0.61 8.50 16.05
CA THR A 48 0.12 9.58 16.94
C THR A 48 0.78 10.93 16.63
N GLY A 49 2.08 10.95 16.36
CA GLY A 49 2.84 12.16 16.02
C GLY A 49 4.16 11.89 15.30
N GLN A 50 4.61 12.85 14.49
CA GLN A 50 5.75 12.67 13.61
C GLN A 50 7.06 12.36 14.37
N ALA A 51 7.37 13.13 15.43
CA ALA A 51 8.61 12.94 16.20
C ALA A 51 8.72 11.55 16.86
N GLY A 52 7.63 11.04 17.44
CA GLY A 52 7.61 9.69 18.04
C GLY A 52 7.75 8.59 16.99
N CYS A 53 7.14 8.76 15.82
CA CYS A 53 7.31 7.83 14.71
C CYS A 53 8.76 7.83 14.18
N GLU A 54 9.37 9.01 14.05
CA GLU A 54 10.77 9.14 13.63
C GLU A 54 11.74 8.49 14.62
N GLN A 55 11.50 8.60 15.93
CA GLN A 55 12.28 7.86 16.94
C GLN A 55 12.18 6.35 16.71
N LYS A 56 10.96 5.82 16.54
CA LYS A 56 10.76 4.39 16.27
C LYS A 56 11.49 3.93 15.00
N LEU A 57 11.55 4.77 13.95
CA LEU A 57 12.31 4.48 12.73
C LEU A 57 13.83 4.40 12.94
N ALA A 58 14.36 5.05 13.98
CA ALA A 58 15.77 4.98 14.35
C ALA A 58 16.09 3.78 15.25
N PHE A 59 15.16 3.37 16.11
CA PHE A 59 15.40 2.32 17.11
C PHE A 59 15.10 0.91 16.63
N PHE A 60 14.06 0.73 15.80
CA PHE A 60 13.65 -0.61 15.37
C PHE A 60 14.27 -0.98 14.01
N GLY A 61 14.59 -2.26 13.85
CA GLY A 61 15.03 -2.85 12.58
C GLY A 61 13.85 -3.30 11.71
N LEU A 62 12.79 -3.82 12.34
CA LEU A 62 11.57 -4.26 11.66
C LEU A 62 10.32 -3.76 12.41
N ILE A 63 9.49 -3.00 11.71
CA ILE A 63 8.22 -2.48 12.20
C ILE A 63 7.11 -3.22 11.45
N ASN A 64 6.33 -4.01 12.17
CA ASN A 64 5.14 -4.65 11.64
C ASN A 64 3.93 -3.72 11.81
N LEU A 65 3.32 -3.34 10.69
CA LEU A 65 2.02 -2.67 10.64
C LEU A 65 0.95 -3.75 10.77
N ASP A 66 0.79 -4.27 11.99
CA ASP A 66 -0.20 -5.30 12.28
C ASP A 66 -1.62 -4.73 12.13
N GLU A 67 -2.51 -5.52 11.54
CA GLU A 67 -3.90 -5.11 11.26
C GLU A 67 -3.98 -3.76 10.53
N TYR A 68 -3.22 -3.62 9.45
CA TYR A 68 -3.15 -2.40 8.65
C TYR A 68 -4.53 -1.85 8.24
N ASP A 69 -5.52 -2.73 8.04
CA ASP A 69 -6.90 -2.35 7.72
C ASP A 69 -7.63 -1.55 8.80
N ARG A 70 -7.09 -1.51 10.03
CA ARG A 70 -7.60 -0.66 11.12
C ARG A 70 -7.05 0.76 11.09
N LEU A 71 -6.02 1.04 10.28
CA LEU A 71 -5.45 2.38 10.16
C LEU A 71 -6.46 3.33 9.51
N SER A 72 -6.73 4.46 10.18
CA SER A 72 -7.65 5.45 9.63
C SER A 72 -7.09 6.07 8.33
N PRO A 73 -7.93 6.38 7.33
CA PRO A 73 -7.49 6.98 6.08
C PRO A 73 -6.71 8.29 6.27
N GLN A 74 -6.99 9.04 7.33
CA GLN A 74 -6.31 10.29 7.69
C GLN A 74 -4.84 10.08 8.08
N LYS A 75 -4.46 8.89 8.56
CA LYS A 75 -3.10 8.54 8.99
C LYS A 75 -2.23 8.03 7.83
N LEU A 76 -2.84 7.58 6.72
CA LEU A 76 -2.12 7.03 5.56
C LEU A 76 -1.12 8.00 4.91
N PRO A 77 -1.40 9.32 4.77
CA PRO A 77 -0.41 10.27 4.26
C PRO A 77 0.85 10.35 5.14
N LEU A 78 0.69 10.37 6.47
CA LEU A 78 1.80 10.38 7.42
C LEU A 78 2.64 9.10 7.28
N LEU A 79 2.00 7.93 7.23
CA LEU A 79 2.69 6.66 7.03
C LEU A 79 3.47 6.64 5.70
N LYS A 80 2.86 7.11 4.60
CA LYS A 80 3.53 7.21 3.29
C LYS A 80 4.79 8.08 3.37
N ASN A 81 4.73 9.21 4.08
CA ASN A 81 5.88 10.07 4.29
C ASN A 81 6.96 9.34 5.10
N LEU A 82 6.58 8.74 6.24
CA LEU A 82 7.49 7.97 7.10
C LEU A 82 8.18 6.83 6.35
N MET A 83 7.49 6.10 5.47
CA MET A 83 8.09 5.06 4.62
C MET A 83 9.15 5.62 3.64
N GLN A 84 9.06 6.90 3.27
CA GLN A 84 9.95 7.55 2.30
C GLN A 84 11.11 8.34 2.92
N MET A 85 11.05 8.64 4.22
CA MET A 85 12.07 9.47 4.87
C MET A 85 13.46 8.84 4.73
N LYS A 86 14.45 9.63 4.30
CA LYS A 86 15.82 9.16 4.09
C LYS A 86 16.73 9.43 5.29
N LYS A 87 16.41 10.46 6.05
CA LYS A 87 17.15 10.93 7.23
C LYS A 87 16.14 11.24 8.32
N LEU A 88 16.56 11.04 9.57
CA LEU A 88 15.76 11.33 10.75
C LEU A 88 16.44 12.49 11.47
N ASP A 89 15.73 13.60 11.58
CA ASP A 89 16.23 14.82 12.22
C ASP A 89 15.65 14.91 13.62
N PHE A 90 16.45 14.54 14.61
CA PHE A 90 15.99 14.46 15.99
C PHE A 90 16.44 15.66 16.83
N ARG A 91 15.55 16.18 17.67
CA ARG A 91 15.86 17.20 18.70
C ARG A 91 15.69 16.60 20.09
N LYS A 92 16.78 16.44 20.84
CA LYS A 92 16.72 16.09 22.28
C LYS A 92 16.12 17.25 23.06
N SER A 93 15.23 16.96 24.02
CA SER A 93 14.50 17.96 24.83
C SER A 93 15.39 18.98 25.56
N HIS A 94 16.67 18.65 25.82
CA HIS A 94 17.63 19.51 26.52
C HIS A 94 18.85 19.95 25.69
N ARG A 95 18.87 19.80 24.36
CA ARG A 95 19.95 20.33 23.50
C ARG A 95 19.43 21.26 22.41
N SER A 96 20.20 22.31 22.14
CA SER A 96 19.91 23.28 21.06
C SER A 96 20.20 22.73 19.67
N SER A 97 21.04 21.69 19.53
CA SER A 97 21.41 21.11 18.24
C SER A 97 20.59 19.87 17.89
N TYR A 98 20.20 19.79 16.62
CA TYR A 98 19.63 18.59 16.02
C TYR A 98 20.72 17.53 15.86
N SER A 99 20.40 16.28 16.20
CA SER A 99 21.25 15.11 15.96
C SER A 99 20.62 14.24 14.88
N HIS A 100 21.40 13.83 13.88
CA HIS A 100 20.95 12.88 12.87
C HIS A 100 21.10 11.46 13.39
N LEU A 101 20.00 10.70 13.43
CA LEU A 101 20.05 9.26 13.69
C LEU A 101 19.95 8.49 12.37
N PRO A 102 20.66 7.36 12.24
CA PRO A 102 20.48 6.49 11.08
C PRO A 102 19.05 5.95 11.08
N ARG A 103 18.40 5.94 9.91
CA ARG A 103 17.14 5.23 9.72
C ARG A 103 17.46 3.73 9.60
N MET A 104 17.04 2.95 10.58
CA MET A 104 17.25 1.50 10.61
C MET A 104 16.02 0.73 10.13
N ALA A 105 14.81 1.26 10.41
CA ALA A 105 13.59 0.49 10.26
C ALA A 105 13.21 0.16 8.82
N SER A 106 12.88 -1.11 8.62
CA SER A 106 12.03 -1.62 7.54
C SER A 106 10.61 -1.87 8.04
N PHE A 107 9.64 -1.76 7.16
CA PHE A 107 8.23 -2.02 7.39
C PHE A 107 7.81 -3.37 6.77
N ILE A 108 7.07 -4.14 7.53
CA ILE A 108 6.23 -5.25 7.04
C ILE A 108 4.81 -4.97 7.53
N GLY A 109 3.80 -5.64 6.99
CA GLY A 109 2.46 -5.50 7.55
C GLY A 109 1.59 -6.70 7.31
N THR A 110 0.52 -6.79 8.07
CA THR A 110 -0.50 -7.83 7.95
C THR A 110 -1.86 -7.17 7.77
N SER A 111 -2.76 -7.86 7.08
CA SER A 111 -4.16 -7.45 7.06
C SER A 111 -5.09 -8.64 6.87
N ASN A 112 -6.28 -8.51 7.46
CA ASN A 112 -7.37 -9.45 7.26
C ASN A 112 -8.34 -9.00 6.14
N ARG A 113 -8.04 -7.91 5.42
CA ARG A 113 -8.91 -7.34 4.38
C ARG A 113 -8.11 -7.07 3.10
N LYS A 114 -8.77 -7.16 1.94
CA LYS A 114 -8.14 -6.82 0.65
C LYS A 114 -8.24 -5.34 0.31
N ALA A 115 -9.28 -4.64 0.77
CA ALA A 115 -9.55 -3.23 0.50
C ALA A 115 -8.61 -2.28 1.27
N LEU A 116 -7.31 -2.30 0.93
CA LEU A 116 -6.24 -1.62 1.69
C LEU A 116 -5.75 -0.33 1.03
N LEU A 117 -5.92 -0.20 -0.29
CA LEU A 117 -5.51 0.99 -1.04
C LEU A 117 -6.71 1.88 -1.34
N THR A 118 -6.65 3.14 -0.95
CA THR A 118 -7.69 4.14 -1.24
C THR A 118 -7.27 5.19 -2.27
N ASP A 119 -5.97 5.25 -2.59
CA ASP A 119 -5.39 6.27 -3.48
C ASP A 119 -4.49 5.64 -4.55
N PRO A 120 -4.77 5.86 -5.85
CA PRO A 120 -4.02 5.27 -6.96
C PRO A 120 -2.55 5.70 -7.02
N SER A 121 -2.17 6.86 -6.49
CA SER A 121 -0.78 7.34 -6.52
C SER A 121 0.14 6.63 -5.50
N GLY A 122 -0.45 5.87 -4.58
CA GLY A 122 0.21 5.33 -3.40
C GLY A 122 0.74 3.90 -3.51
N SER A 123 0.24 3.11 -4.46
CA SER A 123 0.32 1.65 -4.44
C SER A 123 1.70 1.04 -4.63
N ARG A 124 2.60 1.71 -5.35
CA ARG A 124 3.96 1.20 -5.59
C ARG A 124 4.81 1.01 -4.32
N ARG A 125 4.35 1.55 -3.18
CA ARG A 125 5.02 1.43 -1.87
C ARG A 125 4.65 0.15 -1.13
N TYR A 126 3.76 -0.67 -1.68
CA TYR A 126 3.25 -1.89 -1.05
C TYR A 126 3.40 -3.08 -1.97
N PHE A 127 3.86 -4.21 -1.44
CA PHE A 127 3.86 -5.51 -2.10
C PHE A 127 2.85 -6.39 -1.39
N PHE A 128 1.64 -6.55 -1.94
CA PHE A 128 0.61 -7.37 -1.31
C PHE A 128 0.77 -8.84 -1.70
N ALA A 129 1.10 -9.70 -0.75
CA ALA A 129 1.15 -11.13 -0.93
C ALA A 129 -0.11 -11.77 -0.30
N GLU A 130 -0.92 -12.42 -1.14
CA GLU A 130 -2.08 -13.17 -0.65
C GLU A 130 -1.65 -14.49 -0.03
N VAL A 131 -2.00 -14.69 1.23
CA VAL A 131 -1.71 -15.89 2.01
C VAL A 131 -2.90 -16.82 1.91
N LYS A 132 -2.80 -17.82 1.03
CA LYS A 132 -3.88 -18.78 0.74
C LYS A 132 -3.94 -19.96 1.70
N GLU A 133 -2.85 -20.28 2.38
CA GLU A 133 -2.69 -21.40 3.33
C GLU A 133 -2.09 -20.88 4.64
N LYS A 134 -2.15 -21.68 5.71
CA LYS A 134 -1.50 -21.31 6.97
C LYS A 134 0.01 -21.28 6.74
N ILE A 135 0.67 -20.20 7.13
CA ILE A 135 2.12 -20.09 7.00
C ILE A 135 2.77 -21.07 7.98
N ASP A 136 3.74 -21.84 7.50
CA ASP A 136 4.59 -22.64 8.37
C ASP A 136 5.50 -21.70 9.18
N CYS A 137 5.40 -21.80 10.49
CA CYS A 137 6.17 -21.01 11.45
C CYS A 137 7.18 -21.89 12.19
N SER A 138 7.66 -22.96 11.55
CA SER A 138 8.81 -23.72 12.01
C SER A 138 10.04 -22.81 12.18
N PRO A 139 10.90 -23.06 13.19
CA PRO A 139 12.07 -22.22 13.46
C PRO A 139 12.95 -22.04 12.22
N LEU A 140 13.37 -20.80 11.97
CA LEU A 140 14.26 -20.47 10.87
C LEU A 140 15.73 -20.63 11.31
N GLU A 141 16.57 -21.14 10.41
CA GLU A 141 18.02 -21.12 10.60
C GLU A 141 18.57 -19.71 10.33
N HIS A 142 18.32 -18.76 11.25
CA HIS A 142 18.62 -17.34 11.04
C HIS A 142 20.09 -17.07 10.70
N LYS A 143 21.03 -17.80 11.31
CA LYS A 143 22.47 -17.63 11.02
C LYS A 143 22.75 -17.83 9.54
N GLN A 144 22.19 -18.90 8.96
CA GLN A 144 22.41 -19.19 7.55
C GLN A 144 21.65 -18.22 6.65
N LEU A 145 20.41 -17.89 6.99
CA LEU A 145 19.60 -16.93 6.22
C LEU A 145 20.29 -15.56 6.15
N PHE A 146 20.79 -15.05 7.28
CA PHE A 146 21.49 -13.76 7.33
C PHE A 146 22.88 -13.84 6.70
N ALA A 147 23.58 -14.99 6.78
CA ALA A 147 24.85 -15.19 6.08
C ALA A 147 24.66 -15.13 4.56
N GLN A 148 23.63 -15.77 4.02
CA GLN A 148 23.28 -15.68 2.61
C GLN A 148 22.93 -14.23 2.22
N LEU A 149 22.01 -13.59 2.95
CA LEU A 149 21.63 -12.19 2.67
C LEU A 149 22.84 -11.25 2.65
N LYS A 150 23.76 -11.41 3.60
CA LYS A 150 25.00 -10.61 3.64
C LYS A 150 25.87 -10.86 2.41
N ALA A 151 26.10 -12.13 2.05
CA ALA A 151 26.88 -12.49 0.86
C ALA A 151 26.28 -11.89 -0.41
N GLU A 152 24.96 -11.99 -0.58
CA GLU A 152 24.24 -11.41 -1.73
C GLU A 152 24.37 -9.88 -1.79
N LEU A 153 24.32 -9.20 -0.65
CA LEU A 153 24.53 -7.76 -0.58
C LEU A 153 25.98 -7.37 -0.89
N ASP A 154 26.96 -8.14 -0.40
CA ASP A 154 28.39 -7.91 -0.66
C ASP A 154 28.76 -8.15 -2.13
N GLU A 155 28.09 -9.11 -2.79
CA GLU A 155 28.12 -9.35 -4.23
C GLU A 155 27.41 -8.24 -5.04
N GLY A 156 26.66 -7.36 -4.39
CA GLY A 156 25.92 -6.28 -5.03
C GLY A 156 24.63 -6.74 -5.72
N LYS A 157 24.03 -7.86 -5.28
CA LYS A 157 22.73 -8.29 -5.79
C LYS A 157 21.69 -7.20 -5.55
N ARG A 158 20.84 -7.01 -6.56
CA ARG A 158 19.81 -5.97 -6.56
C ARG A 158 18.69 -6.33 -5.58
N TYR A 159 18.46 -5.47 -4.60
CA TYR A 159 17.39 -5.60 -3.60
C TYR A 159 16.23 -4.60 -3.79
N TRP A 160 16.15 -3.96 -4.97
CA TRP A 160 15.08 -3.01 -5.32
C TRP A 160 14.43 -3.38 -6.65
N PHE A 161 13.16 -3.04 -6.80
CA PHE A 161 12.42 -3.28 -8.03
C PHE A 161 12.89 -2.40 -9.20
N SER A 162 12.83 -2.94 -10.41
CA SER A 162 13.03 -2.23 -11.68
C SER A 162 11.75 -1.47 -12.05
N ALA A 163 11.83 -0.57 -13.04
CA ALA A 163 10.63 0.14 -13.50
C ALA A 163 9.55 -0.80 -14.07
N ALA A 164 9.97 -1.90 -14.70
CA ALA A 164 9.05 -2.93 -15.21
C ALA A 164 8.37 -3.67 -14.04
N GLU A 165 9.15 -4.12 -13.05
CA GLU A 165 8.61 -4.80 -11.86
C GLU A 165 7.71 -3.88 -11.03
N GLU A 166 8.05 -2.59 -10.88
CA GLU A 166 7.18 -1.60 -10.24
C GLU A 166 5.84 -1.43 -10.99
N SER A 167 5.84 -1.60 -12.31
CA SER A 167 4.64 -1.47 -13.14
C SER A 167 3.75 -2.71 -13.05
N GLU A 168 4.36 -3.90 -13.05
CA GLU A 168 3.68 -5.17 -12.77
C GLU A 168 3.07 -5.18 -11.35
N LEU A 169 3.82 -4.71 -10.36
CA LEU A 169 3.37 -4.60 -8.99
C LEU A 169 2.17 -3.64 -8.85
N LYS A 170 2.18 -2.50 -9.56
CA LYS A 170 1.00 -1.61 -9.62
C LYS A 170 -0.22 -2.30 -10.22
N LEU A 171 -0.03 -3.09 -11.28
CA LEU A 171 -1.11 -3.87 -11.91
C LEU A 171 -1.66 -4.91 -10.92
N ARG A 172 -0.80 -5.70 -10.27
CA ARG A 172 -1.21 -6.68 -9.26
C ARG A 172 -1.94 -6.03 -8.08
N ASN A 173 -1.51 -4.84 -7.67
CA ASN A 173 -2.11 -4.11 -6.57
C ASN A 173 -3.52 -3.59 -6.88
N GLN A 174 -4.00 -3.64 -8.14
CA GLN A 174 -5.38 -3.27 -8.50
C GLN A 174 -6.42 -4.03 -7.68
N ALA A 175 -6.18 -5.31 -7.39
CA ALA A 175 -7.07 -6.16 -6.61
C ALA A 175 -7.21 -5.74 -5.13
N TYR A 176 -6.35 -4.84 -4.64
CA TYR A 176 -6.33 -4.39 -3.25
C TYR A 176 -6.84 -2.97 -3.05
N TYR A 177 -7.38 -2.34 -4.10
CA TYR A 177 -8.06 -1.06 -3.95
C TYR A 177 -9.42 -1.25 -3.29
N ALA A 178 -9.67 -0.46 -2.26
CA ALA A 178 -11.00 -0.29 -1.71
C ALA A 178 -11.88 0.33 -2.81
N LEU A 179 -12.90 -0.40 -3.24
CA LEU A 179 -13.97 0.16 -4.04
C LEU A 179 -14.78 1.09 -3.13
N PRO A 180 -14.86 2.39 -3.43
CA PRO A 180 -15.74 3.26 -2.68
C PRO A 180 -17.20 2.89 -3.01
N THR A 181 -18.15 3.09 -2.10
CA THR A 181 -19.57 2.67 -2.27
C THR A 181 -20.18 3.15 -3.58
N GLU A 182 -19.77 4.32 -4.06
CA GLU A 182 -20.21 4.90 -5.32
C GLU A 182 -19.70 4.11 -6.54
N ALA A 183 -18.55 3.45 -6.43
CA ALA A 183 -18.07 2.51 -7.44
C ALA A 183 -18.96 1.28 -7.53
N GLU A 184 -19.47 0.77 -6.40
CA GLU A 184 -20.45 -0.32 -6.41
C GLU A 184 -21.75 0.12 -7.12
N MET A 185 -22.22 1.34 -6.87
CA MET A 185 -23.40 1.89 -7.58
C MET A 185 -23.18 2.01 -9.09
N ILE A 186 -21.96 2.36 -9.52
CA ILE A 186 -21.58 2.34 -10.94
C ILE A 186 -21.63 0.93 -11.48
N LEU A 187 -21.03 -0.03 -10.79
CA LEU A 187 -21.00 -1.44 -11.21
C LEU A 187 -22.39 -2.10 -11.23
N HIS A 188 -23.35 -1.58 -10.46
CA HIS A 188 -24.76 -1.97 -10.56
C HIS A 188 -25.47 -1.45 -11.81
N CYS A 189 -25.00 -0.33 -12.38
CA CYS A 189 -25.63 0.31 -13.54
C CYS A 189 -24.85 0.07 -14.85
N PHE A 190 -23.56 -0.22 -14.75
CA PHE A 190 -22.64 -0.25 -15.87
C PHE A 190 -21.58 -1.33 -15.67
N ARG A 191 -21.12 -1.90 -16.79
CA ARG A 191 -19.91 -2.70 -16.83
C ARG A 191 -18.95 -2.19 -17.89
N LEU A 192 -17.70 -2.61 -17.79
CA LEU A 192 -16.72 -2.40 -18.84
C LEU A 192 -17.10 -3.24 -20.08
N PRO A 193 -16.88 -2.70 -21.30
CA PRO A 193 -17.09 -3.47 -22.52
C PRO A 193 -16.05 -4.59 -22.64
N GLU A 194 -16.50 -5.74 -23.15
CA GLU A 194 -15.60 -6.81 -23.58
C GLU A 194 -14.94 -6.48 -24.92
N LYS A 195 -13.90 -7.24 -25.30
CA LYS A 195 -13.13 -6.95 -26.52
C LYS A 195 -14.01 -7.14 -27.76
N GLY A 196 -14.21 -6.06 -28.52
CA GLY A 196 -15.04 -6.06 -29.73
C GLY A 196 -16.53 -5.88 -29.47
N GLU A 197 -16.93 -5.63 -28.22
CA GLU A 197 -18.30 -5.34 -27.87
C GLU A 197 -18.67 -3.87 -28.13
N ASP A 198 -19.92 -3.64 -28.54
CA ASP A 198 -20.48 -2.30 -28.63
C ASP A 198 -20.56 -1.61 -27.28
N PHE A 199 -20.17 -0.33 -27.24
CA PHE A 199 -20.17 0.49 -26.03
C PHE A 199 -20.82 1.84 -26.29
N LYS A 200 -21.19 2.52 -25.20
CA LYS A 200 -21.58 3.93 -25.22
C LYS A 200 -20.57 4.76 -24.45
N LEU A 201 -20.44 6.03 -24.85
CA LEU A 201 -19.57 6.99 -24.19
C LEU A 201 -20.36 7.78 -23.15
N TYR A 202 -19.87 7.81 -21.92
CA TYR A 202 -20.46 8.59 -20.85
C TYR A 202 -19.44 9.56 -20.26
N SER A 203 -19.84 10.81 -20.05
CA SER A 203 -19.05 11.78 -19.30
C SER A 203 -19.18 11.53 -17.80
N ALA A 204 -18.21 11.99 -17.01
CA ALA A 204 -18.31 11.96 -15.55
C ALA A 204 -19.57 12.69 -15.03
N VAL A 205 -20.00 13.75 -15.71
CA VAL A 205 -21.24 14.50 -15.40
C VAL A 205 -22.48 13.66 -15.69
N CYS A 206 -22.51 12.99 -16.84
CA CYS A 206 -23.63 12.12 -17.22
C CYS A 206 -23.80 10.97 -16.21
N LEU A 207 -22.70 10.29 -15.87
CA LEU A 207 -22.69 9.23 -14.87
C LEU A 207 -23.15 9.73 -13.50
N PHE A 208 -22.63 10.89 -13.07
CA PHE A 208 -23.04 11.51 -11.82
C PHE A 208 -24.56 11.75 -11.77
N ASN A 209 -25.14 12.30 -12.84
CA ASN A 209 -26.58 12.57 -12.90
C ASN A 209 -27.43 11.29 -12.92
N ILE A 210 -26.99 10.23 -13.60
CA ILE A 210 -27.67 8.94 -13.61
C ILE A 210 -27.69 8.35 -12.20
N LEU A 211 -26.53 8.31 -11.54
CA LEU A 211 -26.41 7.77 -10.19
C LEU A 211 -27.13 8.63 -9.16
N LEU A 212 -27.12 9.96 -9.29
CA LEU A 212 -27.84 10.85 -8.39
C LEU A 212 -29.34 10.60 -8.44
N LYS A 213 -29.89 10.31 -9.63
CA LYS A 213 -31.30 9.95 -9.79
C LYS A 213 -31.62 8.59 -9.18
N ARG A 214 -30.75 7.59 -9.34
CA ARG A 214 -31.01 6.20 -8.89
C ARG A 214 -30.67 5.96 -7.41
N TYR A 215 -29.65 6.63 -6.90
CA TYR A 215 -29.09 6.45 -5.55
C TYR A 215 -28.76 7.80 -4.87
N PRO A 216 -29.75 8.67 -4.63
CA PRO A 216 -29.52 10.04 -4.14
C PRO A 216 -28.77 10.08 -2.79
N ALA A 217 -29.03 9.12 -1.90
CA ALA A 217 -28.36 9.05 -0.60
C ALA A 217 -26.87 8.71 -0.72
N ALA A 218 -26.49 7.78 -1.61
CA ALA A 218 -25.11 7.36 -1.83
C ALA A 218 -24.28 8.43 -2.57
N MET A 219 -24.96 9.32 -3.30
CA MET A 219 -24.32 10.37 -4.09
C MET A 219 -24.11 11.68 -3.32
N ARG A 220 -24.49 11.74 -2.04
CA ARG A 220 -24.39 12.94 -1.21
C ARG A 220 -22.92 13.30 -0.96
N GLY A 221 -22.54 14.54 -1.30
CA GLY A 221 -21.16 15.04 -1.10
C GLY A 221 -20.15 14.61 -2.18
N ILE A 222 -20.61 13.98 -3.25
CA ILE A 222 -19.75 13.54 -4.36
C ILE A 222 -19.52 14.68 -5.35
N THR A 223 -18.28 14.79 -5.81
CA THR A 223 -17.88 15.75 -6.85
C THR A 223 -17.64 15.04 -8.18
N ILE A 224 -17.80 15.76 -9.29
CA ILE A 224 -17.51 15.26 -10.64
C ILE A 224 -16.04 14.81 -10.75
N ASN A 225 -15.12 15.51 -10.07
CA ASN A 225 -13.71 15.11 -10.00
C ASN A 225 -13.52 13.76 -9.30
N LYS A 226 -14.24 13.49 -8.22
CA LYS A 226 -14.24 12.17 -7.55
C LYS A 226 -14.79 11.10 -8.50
N MET A 227 -15.84 11.39 -9.25
CA MET A 227 -16.41 10.47 -10.25
C MET A 227 -15.39 10.05 -11.31
N GLY A 228 -14.66 11.00 -11.89
CA GLY A 228 -13.61 10.69 -12.86
C GLY A 228 -12.48 9.81 -12.28
N ARG A 229 -12.10 10.02 -11.00
CA ARG A 229 -11.12 9.16 -10.33
C ARG A 229 -11.65 7.74 -10.13
N ILE A 230 -12.91 7.58 -9.77
CA ILE A 230 -13.56 6.27 -9.60
C ILE A 230 -13.55 5.50 -10.93
N MET A 231 -13.93 6.14 -12.03
CA MET A 231 -13.91 5.49 -13.35
C MET A 231 -12.51 5.00 -13.74
N ASN A 232 -11.47 5.81 -13.48
CA ASN A 232 -10.10 5.40 -13.73
C ASN A 232 -9.69 4.22 -12.82
N SER A 233 -10.10 4.20 -11.55
CA SER A 233 -9.80 3.08 -10.65
C SER A 233 -10.55 1.80 -11.00
N LEU A 234 -11.73 1.90 -11.62
CA LEU A 234 -12.47 0.77 -12.16
C LEU A 234 -11.86 0.22 -13.45
N GLY A 235 -10.81 0.86 -14.00
CA GLY A 235 -10.18 0.43 -15.25
C GLY A 235 -10.95 0.84 -16.51
N ALA A 236 -11.88 1.80 -16.41
CA ALA A 236 -12.62 2.27 -17.57
C ALA A 236 -11.70 3.01 -18.56
N GLU A 237 -11.77 2.62 -19.83
CA GLU A 237 -10.99 3.26 -20.89
C GLU A 237 -11.48 4.70 -21.12
N ARG A 238 -10.55 5.66 -21.01
CA ARG A 238 -10.82 7.09 -21.14
C ARG A 238 -10.51 7.56 -22.55
N MET A 239 -11.48 8.22 -23.18
CA MET A 239 -11.33 8.87 -24.48
C MET A 239 -11.41 10.39 -24.33
N HIS A 240 -10.41 11.10 -24.83
CA HIS A 240 -10.41 12.57 -24.83
C HIS A 240 -11.20 13.07 -26.04
N THR A 241 -12.17 13.96 -25.81
CA THR A 241 -12.98 14.60 -26.85
C THR A 241 -12.89 16.12 -26.71
N THR A 242 -13.40 16.85 -27.71
CA THR A 242 -13.48 18.32 -27.71
C THR A 242 -14.31 18.89 -26.55
N THR A 243 -15.22 18.10 -25.97
CA THR A 243 -16.10 18.49 -24.86
C THR A 243 -15.66 17.96 -23.50
N GLY A 244 -14.56 17.21 -23.44
CA GLY A 244 -13.96 16.70 -22.20
C GLY A 244 -13.60 15.21 -22.26
N ASN A 245 -13.46 14.59 -21.09
CA ASN A 245 -13.14 13.17 -20.99
C ASN A 245 -14.42 12.32 -20.93
N MET A 246 -14.48 11.30 -21.79
CA MET A 246 -15.54 10.31 -21.84
C MET A 246 -15.01 8.92 -21.47
N TYR A 247 -15.88 8.04 -20.96
CA TYR A 247 -15.56 6.67 -20.58
C TYR A 247 -16.40 5.68 -21.39
N LYS A 248 -15.77 4.62 -21.90
CA LYS A 248 -16.45 3.53 -22.61
C LYS A 248 -17.13 2.60 -21.62
N LEU A 249 -18.45 2.46 -21.71
CA LEU A 249 -19.24 1.61 -20.81
C LEU A 249 -20.40 0.94 -21.53
N VAL A 250 -20.83 -0.20 -21.00
CA VAL A 250 -22.08 -0.87 -21.36
C VAL A 250 -23.05 -0.69 -20.21
N ALA A 251 -24.23 -0.14 -20.49
CA ALA A 251 -25.28 -0.03 -19.49
C ALA A 251 -25.85 -1.43 -19.21
N LEU A 252 -25.88 -1.80 -17.93
CA LEU A 252 -26.58 -3.00 -17.50
C LEU A 252 -28.08 -2.69 -17.56
N ALA A 253 -28.86 -3.60 -18.14
CA ALA A 253 -30.31 -3.51 -18.10
C ALA A 253 -30.72 -3.49 -16.61
N GLY A 254 -31.19 -2.33 -16.18
CA GLY A 254 -31.51 -2.03 -14.79
C GLY A 254 -32.99 -2.15 -14.52
#